data_AF-A0A948RZ25-F1
#
_entry.id   AF-A0A948RZ25-F1
#
_cell.length_a   1.000
_cell.length_b   1.000
_cell.length_c   1.000
_cell.angle_alpha   90.00
_cell.angle_beta   90.00
_cell.angle_gamma   90.00
#
_symmetry.space_group_name_H-M   'P 1'
#
loop_
_entity.id
_entity.type
_entity.pdbx_description
1 polymer ?
#
loop_
_entity_poly.entity_id
_entity_poly.type
_entity_poly.pdbx_seq_one_letter_code
_entity_poly.pdbx_strand_id
1 'polypeptide(L)'
;MSDNIQVLSRDASANVAQNRVLRNTYALLGLSLIPTAIGAMLGMQMNFSFMAQHPIIFTLGFFAVMFVLFQAIATNQNRALGIWLLLGMTFLFGLMLGPILQVAFALRNGAEIVGLAAGGTALTFLSLAAIGSSPARDFSGLGKFLFVGLILAVIASLVNMFLHIPVMSLAISGISV
;
A
#
# COMPACT_ATOMS: atom_id res chain seq x y z
N MET A 1 24.79 42.54 3.30
CA MET A 1 24.76 41.90 1.95
C MET A 1 25.19 40.43 2.00
N SER A 2 26.09 40.04 2.89
CA SER A 2 26.57 38.65 3.09
C SER A 2 25.51 37.70 3.67
N ASP A 3 24.65 38.15 4.60
CA ASP A 3 23.63 37.30 5.21
C ASP A 3 22.57 36.79 4.21
N ASN A 4 22.19 37.62 3.23
CA ASN A 4 21.23 37.23 2.19
C ASN A 4 21.78 36.12 1.29
N ILE A 5 23.09 36.11 1.02
CA ILE A 5 23.72 35.04 0.22
C ILE A 5 23.71 33.71 1.00
N GLN A 6 23.90 33.76 2.32
CA GLN A 6 23.90 32.58 3.17
C GLN A 6 22.48 31.99 3.32
N VAL A 7 21.45 32.83 3.44
CA VAL A 7 20.02 32.41 3.46
C VAL A 7 19.62 31.78 2.13
N LEU A 8 19.90 32.44 0.98
CA LEU A 8 19.60 31.90 -0.35
C LEU A 8 20.32 30.57 -0.63
N SER A 9 21.56 30.41 -0.17
CA SER A 9 22.30 29.15 -0.31
C SER A 9 21.73 28.01 0.56
N ARG A 10 21.17 28.34 1.73
CA ARG A 10 20.54 27.38 2.64
C ARG A 10 19.19 26.92 2.11
N ASP A 11 18.40 27.83 1.56
CA ASP A 11 17.10 27.52 0.94
C ASP A 11 17.26 26.67 -0.31
N ALA A 12 18.24 26.97 -1.17
CA ALA A 12 18.57 26.14 -2.33
C ALA A 12 19.02 24.72 -1.91
N SER A 13 19.86 24.60 -0.87
CA SER A 13 20.33 23.31 -0.35
C SER A 13 19.21 22.48 0.29
N ALA A 14 18.28 23.13 1.01
CA ALA A 14 17.12 22.49 1.61
C ALA A 14 16.14 21.95 0.55
N ASN A 15 15.87 22.73 -0.50
CA ASN A 15 15.01 22.32 -1.61
C ASN A 15 15.59 21.12 -2.39
N VAL A 16 16.91 21.13 -2.64
CA VAL A 16 17.59 20.00 -3.31
C VAL A 16 17.54 18.73 -2.45
N ALA A 17 17.75 18.85 -1.13
CA ALA A 17 17.65 17.72 -0.21
C ALA A 17 16.22 17.15 -0.12
N GLN A 18 15.20 18.01 -0.02
CA GLN A 18 13.79 17.61 0.01
C GLN A 18 13.38 16.88 -1.27
N ASN A 19 13.72 17.43 -2.44
CA ASN A 19 13.38 16.82 -3.73
C ASN A 19 14.08 15.45 -3.91
N ARG A 20 15.29 15.28 -3.35
CA ARG A 20 16.00 14.00 -3.36
C ARG A 20 15.30 12.93 -2.53
N VAL A 21 14.80 13.26 -1.33
CA VAL A 21 14.06 12.31 -0.49
C VAL A 21 12.75 11.91 -1.16
N LEU A 22 11.99 12.89 -1.68
CA LEU A 22 10.74 12.61 -2.41
C LEU A 22 10.98 11.68 -3.59
N ARG A 23 11.95 11.98 -4.45
CA ARG A 23 12.28 11.12 -5.60
C ARG A 23 12.68 9.71 -5.17
N ASN A 24 13.48 9.57 -4.12
CA ASN A 24 13.90 8.27 -3.62
C ASN A 24 12.72 7.49 -3.02
N THR A 25 11.82 8.14 -2.29
CA THR A 25 10.61 7.52 -1.75
C THR A 25 9.69 7.05 -2.87
N TYR A 26 9.41 7.90 -3.86
CA TYR A 26 8.59 7.51 -5.02
C TYR A 26 9.26 6.40 -5.85
N ALA A 27 10.59 6.45 -6.01
CA ALA A 27 11.34 5.40 -6.71
C ALA A 27 11.25 4.05 -5.97
N LEU A 28 11.41 4.04 -4.64
CA LEU A 28 11.28 2.82 -3.84
C LEU A 28 9.84 2.30 -3.84
N LEU A 29 8.84 3.19 -3.82
CA LEU A 29 7.43 2.82 -3.90
C LEU A 29 7.13 2.16 -5.25
N GLY A 30 7.55 2.77 -6.36
CA GLY A 30 7.41 2.17 -7.69
C GLY A 30 8.16 0.84 -7.84
N LEU A 31 9.39 0.76 -7.31
CA LEU A 31 10.20 -0.46 -7.34
C LEU A 31 9.56 -1.59 -6.53
N SER A 32 8.83 -1.28 -5.46
CA SER A 32 8.08 -2.27 -4.67
C SER A 32 6.85 -2.87 -5.38
N LEU A 33 6.32 -2.20 -6.42
CA LEU A 33 5.21 -2.75 -7.21
C LEU A 33 5.64 -3.98 -8.05
N ILE A 34 6.90 -4.02 -8.48
CA ILE A 34 7.47 -5.12 -9.27
C ILE A 34 7.40 -6.46 -8.52
N PRO A 35 7.99 -6.61 -7.32
CA PRO A 35 7.90 -7.86 -6.56
C PRO A 35 6.46 -8.19 -6.17
N THR A 36 5.61 -7.18 -5.91
CA THR A 36 4.20 -7.40 -5.57
C THR A 36 3.44 -8.01 -6.74
N ALA A 37 3.65 -7.52 -7.96
CA ALA A 37 3.05 -8.07 -9.18
C ALA A 37 3.54 -9.50 -9.46
N ILE A 38 4.84 -9.76 -9.33
CA ILE A 38 5.41 -11.10 -9.50
C ILE A 38 4.84 -12.07 -8.43
N GLY A 39 4.76 -11.61 -7.18
CA GLY A 39 4.17 -12.36 -6.08
C GLY A 39 2.71 -12.70 -6.35
N ALA A 40 1.92 -11.75 -6.84
CA ALA A 40 0.52 -11.98 -7.22
C ALA A 40 0.38 -13.00 -8.37
N MET A 41 1.22 -12.91 -9.40
CA MET A 41 1.25 -13.86 -10.51
C MET A 41 1.56 -15.29 -10.06
N LEU A 42 2.58 -15.45 -9.19
CA LEU A 42 2.92 -16.75 -8.64
C LEU A 42 1.85 -17.24 -7.66
N GLY A 43 1.28 -16.33 -6.86
CA GLY A 43 0.21 -16.62 -5.91
C GLY A 43 -1.01 -17.20 -6.61
N MET A 44 -1.42 -16.65 -7.75
CA MET A 44 -2.54 -17.18 -8.55
C MET A 44 -2.32 -18.62 -9.03
N GLN A 45 -1.07 -19.06 -9.21
CA GLN A 45 -0.75 -20.43 -9.63
C GLN A 45 -0.58 -21.40 -8.45
N MET A 46 -0.45 -20.90 -7.22
CA MET A 46 -0.30 -21.74 -6.03
C MET A 46 -1.65 -22.31 -5.58
N ASN A 47 -1.62 -23.59 -5.20
CA ASN A 47 -2.77 -24.27 -4.61
C ASN A 47 -2.85 -23.91 -3.11
N PHE A 48 -3.71 -22.96 -2.76
CA PHE A 48 -3.99 -22.61 -1.36
C PHE A 48 -4.91 -23.61 -0.65
N SER A 49 -5.01 -24.85 -1.14
CA SER A 49 -5.80 -25.91 -0.50
C SER A 49 -5.36 -26.13 0.96
N PHE A 50 -4.06 -26.00 1.25
CA PHE A 50 -3.53 -26.04 2.62
C PHE A 50 -4.06 -24.92 3.54
N MET A 51 -4.32 -23.72 2.98
CA MET A 51 -4.93 -22.60 3.71
C MET A 51 -6.39 -22.89 4.06
N ALA A 52 -7.13 -23.52 3.15
CA ALA A 52 -8.53 -23.91 3.38
C ALA A 52 -8.66 -25.05 4.40
N GLN A 53 -7.67 -25.96 4.47
CA GLN A 53 -7.66 -27.09 5.42
C GLN A 53 -7.23 -26.68 6.84
N HIS A 54 -6.25 -25.77 6.98
CA HIS A 54 -5.77 -25.30 8.28
C HIS A 54 -5.69 -23.77 8.35
N PRO A 55 -6.85 -23.07 8.37
CA PRO A 55 -6.88 -21.61 8.33
C PRO A 55 -6.12 -20.99 9.51
N ILE A 56 -6.26 -21.53 10.73
CA ILE A 56 -5.62 -20.96 11.93
C ILE A 56 -4.10 -21.09 11.87
N ILE A 57 -3.57 -22.26 11.49
CA ILE A 57 -2.12 -22.51 11.43
C ILE A 57 -1.49 -21.65 10.33
N PHE A 58 -2.17 -21.55 9.19
CA PHE A 58 -1.70 -20.72 8.09
C PHE A 58 -1.66 -19.23 8.47
N THR A 59 -2.74 -18.71 9.05
CA THR A 59 -2.81 -17.30 9.47
C THR A 59 -1.77 -17.00 10.55
N LEU A 60 -1.58 -17.88 11.53
CA LEU A 60 -0.60 -17.68 12.60
C LEU A 60 0.84 -17.78 12.06
N GLY A 61 1.11 -18.75 11.18
CA GLY A 61 2.40 -18.89 10.52
C GLY A 61 2.74 -17.68 9.64
N PHE A 62 1.76 -17.16 8.91
CA PHE A 62 1.90 -15.93 8.14
C PHE A 62 2.23 -14.72 9.05
N PHE A 63 1.49 -14.52 10.14
CA PHE A 63 1.79 -13.46 11.10
C PHE A 63 3.18 -13.61 11.73
N ALA A 64 3.61 -14.84 12.03
CA ALA A 64 4.95 -15.09 12.56
C ALA A 64 6.05 -14.70 11.55
N VAL A 65 5.92 -15.11 10.29
CA VAL A 65 6.86 -14.73 9.21
C VAL A 65 6.86 -13.22 9.00
N MET A 66 5.69 -12.58 9.00
CA MET A 66 5.56 -11.13 8.86
C MET A 66 6.19 -10.39 10.02
N PHE A 67 6.00 -10.86 11.25
CA PHE A 67 6.60 -10.25 12.43
C PHE A 67 8.13 -10.30 12.35
N VAL A 68 8.70 -11.45 11.97
CA VAL A 68 10.14 -11.61 11.78
C VAL A 68 10.67 -10.68 10.68
N LEU A 69 9.99 -10.60 9.54
CA LEU A 69 10.39 -9.71 8.45
C LEU A 69 10.30 -8.24 8.86
N PHE A 70 9.26 -7.84 9.58
CA PHE A 70 9.10 -6.47 10.07
C PHE A 70 10.22 -6.10 11.04
N GLN A 71 10.53 -6.98 11.99
CA GLN A 71 11.62 -6.79 12.93
C GLN A 71 12.98 -6.74 12.21
N ALA A 72 13.20 -7.59 11.21
CA ALA A 72 14.43 -7.62 10.43
C ALA A 72 14.62 -6.34 9.60
N ILE A 73 13.55 -5.80 9.01
CA ILE A 73 13.58 -4.51 8.30
C ILE A 73 13.86 -3.37 9.27
N ALA A 74 13.18 -3.32 10.41
CA ALA A 74 13.40 -2.29 11.43
C ALA A 74 14.86 -2.29 11.93
N THR A 75 15.47 -3.47 12.05
CA THR A 75 16.88 -3.62 12.45
C THR A 75 17.84 -3.21 11.33
N ASN A 76 17.47 -3.44 10.06
CA ASN A 76 18.31 -3.18 8.89
C ASN A 76 17.94 -1.89 8.11
N GLN A 77 17.16 -0.98 8.71
CA GLN A 77 16.61 0.22 8.06
C GLN A 77 17.66 1.16 7.45
N ASN A 78 18.84 1.27 8.05
CA ASN A 78 19.93 2.14 7.58
C ASN A 78 20.91 1.44 6.62
N ARG A 79 20.63 0.19 6.22
CA ARG A 79 21.49 -0.61 5.35
C ARG A 79 20.80 -0.93 4.04
N ALA A 80 21.57 -1.10 2.97
CA ALA A 80 21.06 -1.55 1.67
C ALA A 80 20.32 -2.90 1.75
N LEU A 81 20.68 -3.75 2.73
CA LEU A 81 19.97 -4.99 3.02
C LEU A 81 18.48 -4.75 3.36
N GLY A 82 18.15 -3.65 4.05
CA GLY A 82 16.76 -3.32 4.39
C GLY A 82 15.86 -3.16 3.16
N ILE A 83 16.41 -2.66 2.05
CA ILE A 83 15.68 -2.54 0.77
C ILE A 83 15.35 -3.95 0.23
N TRP A 84 16.32 -4.87 0.22
CA TRP A 84 16.07 -6.24 -0.24
C TRP A 84 15.04 -6.97 0.65
N LEU A 85 15.10 -6.78 1.96
CA LEU A 85 14.11 -7.34 2.88
C LEU A 85 12.71 -6.73 2.65
N LEU A 86 12.64 -5.42 2.41
CA LEU A 86 11.39 -4.73 2.06
C LEU A 86 10.79 -5.32 0.77
N LEU A 87 11.61 -5.54 -0.27
CA LEU A 87 11.14 -6.12 -1.53
C LEU A 87 10.65 -7.56 -1.35
N GLY A 88 11.37 -8.37 -0.57
CA GLY A 88 10.95 -9.72 -0.20
C GLY A 88 9.62 -9.73 0.58
N MET A 89 9.42 -8.79 1.49
CA MET A 89 8.15 -8.63 2.21
C MET A 89 7.01 -8.23 1.26
N THR A 90 7.23 -7.27 0.36
CA THR A 90 6.20 -6.86 -0.61
C THR A 90 5.85 -7.98 -1.60
N PHE A 91 6.83 -8.81 -1.97
CA PHE A 91 6.59 -10.04 -2.72
C PHE A 91 5.65 -10.99 -1.97
N LEU A 92 5.90 -11.18 -0.67
CA LEU A 92 5.08 -12.06 0.17
C LEU A 92 3.65 -11.53 0.35
N PHE A 93 3.46 -10.20 0.44
CA PHE A 93 2.13 -9.59 0.36
C PHE A 93 1.45 -9.83 -0.99
N GLY A 94 2.19 -9.70 -2.10
CA GLY A 94 1.70 -10.03 -3.43
C GLY A 94 1.23 -11.49 -3.52
N LEU A 95 2.01 -12.42 -2.96
CA LEU A 95 1.64 -13.82 -2.90
C LEU A 95 0.32 -14.06 -2.16
N MET A 96 0.09 -13.33 -1.07
CA MET A 96 -1.16 -13.39 -0.29
C MET A 96 -2.36 -12.72 -0.96
N LEU A 97 -2.16 -11.92 -2.01
CA LEU A 97 -3.26 -11.51 -2.87
C LEU A 97 -3.77 -12.66 -3.77
N GLY A 98 -2.96 -13.71 -3.95
CA GLY A 98 -3.28 -14.87 -4.79
C GLY A 98 -4.69 -15.45 -4.59
N PRO A 99 -5.12 -15.83 -3.38
CA PRO A 99 -6.45 -16.38 -3.13
C PRO A 99 -7.58 -15.42 -3.50
N ILE A 100 -7.42 -14.12 -3.19
CA ILE A 100 -8.43 -13.10 -3.48
C ILE A 100 -8.53 -12.89 -4.99
N LEU A 101 -7.39 -12.85 -5.68
CA LEU A 101 -7.35 -12.76 -7.13
C LEU A 101 -7.95 -14.02 -7.78
N GLN A 102 -7.68 -15.23 -7.28
CA GLN A 102 -8.29 -16.46 -7.78
C GLN A 102 -9.82 -16.40 -7.73
N VAL A 103 -10.41 -15.87 -6.65
CA VAL A 103 -11.86 -15.64 -6.56
C VAL A 103 -12.33 -14.62 -7.60
N ALA A 104 -11.60 -13.52 -7.79
CA ALA A 104 -11.94 -12.51 -8.79
C ALA A 104 -11.84 -13.05 -10.23
N PHE A 105 -10.81 -13.84 -10.55
CA PHE A 105 -10.60 -14.47 -11.86
C PHE A 105 -11.57 -15.61 -12.17
N ALA A 106 -12.18 -16.23 -11.15
CA ALA A 106 -13.25 -17.21 -11.33
C ALA A 106 -14.55 -16.59 -11.85
N LEU A 107 -14.69 -15.25 -11.79
CA LEU A 107 -15.81 -14.53 -12.38
C LEU A 107 -15.67 -14.46 -13.91
N ARG A 108 -16.81 -14.41 -14.61
CA ARG A 108 -16.88 -14.41 -16.10
C ARG A 108 -16.08 -13.28 -16.78
N ASN A 109 -15.86 -12.16 -16.07
CA ASN A 109 -15.08 -11.00 -16.51
C ASN A 109 -13.90 -10.72 -15.56
N GLY A 110 -13.37 -11.73 -14.87
CA GLY A 110 -12.42 -11.53 -13.78
C GLY A 110 -11.15 -10.76 -14.14
N ALA A 111 -10.56 -11.04 -15.31
CA ALA A 111 -9.38 -10.31 -15.79
C ALA A 111 -9.66 -8.82 -16.05
N GLU A 112 -10.84 -8.52 -16.60
CA GLU A 112 -11.29 -7.16 -16.86
C GLU A 112 -11.55 -6.41 -15.55
N ILE A 113 -12.23 -7.03 -14.58
CA ILE A 113 -12.51 -6.44 -13.27
C ILE A 113 -11.21 -6.13 -12.53
N VAL A 114 -10.27 -7.08 -12.49
CA VAL A 114 -8.96 -6.88 -11.83
C VAL A 114 -8.16 -5.79 -12.55
N GLY A 115 -8.15 -5.80 -13.88
CA GLY A 115 -7.47 -4.77 -14.68
C GLY A 115 -8.06 -3.38 -14.45
N LEU A 116 -9.39 -3.25 -14.39
CA LEU A 116 -10.09 -2.00 -14.15
C LEU A 116 -9.87 -1.48 -12.72
N ALA A 117 -9.87 -2.37 -11.73
CA ALA A 117 -9.57 -2.02 -10.34
C ALA A 117 -8.10 -1.58 -10.17
N ALA A 118 -7.15 -2.31 -10.75
CA ALA A 118 -5.73 -1.96 -10.71
C ALA A 118 -5.44 -0.67 -11.48
N GLY A 119 -6.05 -0.49 -12.66
CA GLY A 119 -5.93 0.74 -13.44
C GLY A 119 -6.56 1.94 -12.72
N GLY A 120 -7.74 1.77 -12.15
CA GLY A 120 -8.42 2.82 -11.37
C GLY A 120 -7.58 3.28 -10.18
N THR A 121 -7.04 2.35 -9.39
CA THR A 121 -6.17 2.67 -8.24
C THR A 121 -4.86 3.32 -8.66
N ALA A 122 -4.24 2.87 -9.76
CA ALA A 122 -3.03 3.51 -10.28
C ALA A 122 -3.30 4.95 -10.74
N LEU A 123 -4.43 5.17 -11.44
CA LEU A 123 -4.82 6.49 -11.91
C LEU A 123 -5.16 7.44 -10.75
N THR A 124 -5.91 6.99 -9.75
CA THR A 124 -6.23 7.81 -8.57
C THR A 124 -4.97 8.13 -7.78
N PHE A 125 -4.11 7.14 -7.53
CA PHE A 125 -2.85 7.34 -6.82
C PHE A 125 -1.94 8.35 -7.52
N LEU A 126 -1.74 8.21 -8.84
CA LEU A 126 -0.90 9.14 -9.59
C LEU A 126 -1.50 10.56 -9.63
N SER A 127 -2.81 10.68 -9.79
CA SER A 127 -3.51 11.97 -9.79
C SER A 127 -3.38 12.68 -8.44
N LEU A 128 -3.64 11.97 -7.35
CA LEU A 128 -3.53 12.50 -5.98
C LEU A 128 -2.07 12.75 -5.59
N ALA A 129 -1.13 11.91 -6.00
CA ALA A 129 0.30 12.14 -5.77
C ALA A 129 0.79 13.39 -6.49
N ALA A 130 0.35 13.64 -7.73
CA ALA A 130 0.68 14.85 -8.47
C ALA A 130 0.13 16.10 -7.75
N ILE A 131 -1.14 16.08 -7.34
CA ILE A 131 -1.76 17.19 -6.61
C ILE A 131 -1.10 17.41 -5.24
N GLY A 132 -0.85 16.34 -4.49
CA GLY A 132 -0.29 16.37 -3.14
C GLY A 132 1.20 16.77 -3.08
N SER A 133 1.95 16.59 -4.17
CA SER A 133 3.33 17.05 -4.26
C SER A 133 3.46 18.56 -4.53
N SER A 134 2.35 19.25 -4.78
CA SER A 134 2.34 20.69 -5.00
C SER A 134 2.57 21.46 -3.69
N PRO A 135 3.66 22.24 -3.56
CA PRO A 135 3.94 23.02 -2.35
C PRO A 135 2.97 24.20 -2.14
N ALA A 136 2.08 24.48 -3.11
CA ALA A 136 1.12 25.57 -3.04
C ALA A 136 -0.19 25.20 -2.30
N ARG A 137 -0.38 23.94 -1.91
CA ARG A 137 -1.60 23.45 -1.25
C ARG A 137 -1.26 22.93 0.15
N ASP A 138 -1.85 23.54 1.17
CA ASP A 138 -1.76 23.06 2.55
C ASP A 138 -2.93 22.11 2.86
N PHE A 139 -2.61 20.86 3.24
CA PHE A 139 -3.56 19.82 3.61
C PHE A 139 -3.62 19.54 5.12
N SER A 140 -2.91 20.32 5.94
CA SER A 140 -2.80 20.12 7.39
C SER A 140 -4.19 20.09 8.08
N GLY A 141 -5.15 20.90 7.60
CA GLY A 141 -6.52 20.92 8.11
C GLY A 141 -7.34 19.65 7.82
N LEU A 142 -6.95 18.86 6.81
CA LEU A 142 -7.71 17.68 6.39
C LEU A 142 -7.44 16.45 7.28
N GLY A 143 -6.35 16.44 8.04
CA GLY A 143 -5.93 15.29 8.84
C GLY A 143 -6.97 14.84 9.87
N LYS A 144 -7.62 15.77 10.57
CA LYS A 144 -8.66 15.44 11.57
C LYS A 144 -9.90 14.81 10.92
N PHE A 145 -10.31 15.33 9.76
CA PHE A 145 -11.45 14.81 9.01
C PHE A 145 -11.16 13.40 8.48
N LEU A 146 -10.00 13.20 7.84
CA LEU A 146 -9.59 11.89 7.33
C LEU A 146 -9.45 10.85 8.44
N PHE A 147 -8.94 11.24 9.61
CA PHE A 147 -8.82 10.33 10.74
C PHE A 147 -10.17 9.86 11.28
N VAL A 148 -11.14 10.78 11.40
CA VAL A 148 -12.52 10.43 11.80
C VAL A 148 -13.16 9.55 10.73
N GLY A 149 -13.01 9.87 9.44
CA GLY A 149 -13.52 9.07 8.33
C GLY A 149 -12.97 7.64 8.33
N LEU A 150 -11.66 7.48 8.59
CA LEU A 150 -11.01 6.17 8.69
C LEU A 150 -11.55 5.35 9.85
N ILE A 151 -11.73 5.96 11.03
CA ILE A 151 -12.34 5.27 12.19
C ILE A 151 -13.75 4.80 11.85
N LEU A 152 -14.57 5.66 11.23
CA LEU A 152 -15.92 5.32 10.83
C LEU A 152 -15.96 4.17 9.81
N ALA A 153 -15.06 4.20 8.81
CA ALA A 153 -14.95 3.13 7.82
C ALA A 153 -14.57 1.79 8.46
N VAL A 154 -13.65 1.78 9.42
CA VAL A 154 -13.25 0.57 10.16
C VAL A 154 -14.41 0.04 11.00
N ILE A 155 -15.10 0.89 11.76
CA ILE A 155 -16.26 0.48 12.57
C ILE A 155 -17.37 -0.06 11.67
N ALA A 156 -17.68 0.62 10.57
CA ALA A 156 -18.68 0.17 9.60
C ALA A 156 -18.30 -1.20 9.00
N SER A 157 -17.02 -1.42 8.70
CA SER A 157 -16.51 -2.70 8.20
C SER A 157 -16.69 -3.83 9.23
N LEU A 158 -16.38 -3.56 10.50
CA LEU A 158 -16.57 -4.53 11.59
C LEU A 158 -18.05 -4.86 11.82
N VAL A 159 -18.93 -3.85 11.78
CA VAL A 159 -20.38 -4.06 11.87
C VAL A 159 -20.90 -4.87 10.69
N ASN A 160 -20.41 -4.58 9.47
CA ASN A 160 -20.80 -5.32 8.27
C ASN A 160 -20.40 -6.81 8.31
N MET A 161 -19.32 -7.14 9.02
CA MET A 161 -18.88 -8.52 9.21
C MET A 161 -19.91 -9.38 9.95
N PHE A 162 -20.77 -8.79 10.78
CA PHE A 162 -21.85 -9.51 11.47
C PHE A 162 -23.17 -9.44 10.71
N LEU A 163 -23.49 -8.27 10.14
CA LEU A 163 -24.77 -8.02 9.47
C LEU A 163 -24.84 -8.56 8.03
N HIS A 164 -23.71 -8.73 7.35
CA HIS A 164 -23.60 -9.26 5.99
C HIS A 164 -24.50 -8.55 4.96
N ILE A 165 -24.66 -7.22 5.07
CA ILE A 165 -25.55 -6.45 4.18
C ILE A 165 -24.77 -6.05 2.91
N PRO A 166 -25.14 -6.56 1.72
CA PRO A 166 -24.37 -6.30 0.49
C PRO A 166 -24.29 -4.82 0.11
N VAL A 167 -25.39 -4.08 0.31
CA VAL A 167 -25.45 -2.63 0.03
C VAL A 167 -24.49 -1.84 0.93
N MET A 168 -24.33 -2.26 2.18
CA MET A 168 -23.40 -1.62 3.11
C MET A 168 -21.95 -1.87 2.70
N SER A 169 -21.64 -3.07 2.20
CA SER A 169 -20.30 -3.39 1.64
C SER A 169 -19.92 -2.47 0.48
N LEU A 170 -20.86 -2.23 -0.44
CA LEU A 170 -20.66 -1.33 -1.58
C LEU A 170 -20.45 0.12 -1.12
N ALA A 171 -21.25 0.59 -0.17
CA ALA A 171 -21.12 1.94 0.37
C ALA A 171 -19.77 2.15 1.08
N ILE A 172 -19.33 1.17 1.89
CA ILE A 172 -18.03 1.21 2.56
C ILE A 172 -16.91 1.25 1.53
N SER A 173 -16.95 0.37 0.53
CA SER A 173 -15.94 0.33 -0.54
C SER A 173 -15.85 1.67 -1.27
N GLY A 174 -16.99 2.26 -1.67
CA GLY A 174 -17.01 3.51 -2.43
C GLY A 174 -16.55 4.75 -1.65
N ILE A 175 -16.73 4.78 -0.33
CA ILE A 175 -16.24 5.90 0.52
C ILE A 175 -14.76 5.71 0.88
N SER A 176 -14.26 4.47 0.87
CA SER A 176 -12.89 4.13 1.30
C SER A 176 -11.82 4.23 0.21
N VAL A 177 -12.21 4.21 -1.06
CA VAL A 177 -11.33 4.25 -2.25
C VAL A 177 -11.18 5.68 -2.75
#